data_AF-A0A1X3DFR6-F1
#
_entry.id   AF-A0A1X3DFR6-F1
#
_cell.length_a   1.000
_cell.length_b   1.000
_cell.length_c   1.000
_cell.angle_alpha   90.00
_cell.angle_beta   90.00
_cell.angle_gamma   90.00
#
_symmetry.space_group_name_H-M   'P 1'
#
loop_
_entity.id
_entity.type
_entity.pdbx_description
1 polymer ?
#
loop_
_entity_poly.entity_id
_entity_poly.type
_entity_poly.pdbx_seq_one_letter_code
_entity_poly.pdbx_strand_id
1 'polypeptide(L)'
;MKRPLFVTVLAWFLIAASVLSTLAMLATRHNPEMQEIIRHIPFPIGIYTSAAYSESVLNIIAGAAMLRAKNWGRWLYVIYGTAGIVFNLAVSPDQPMLLYGVVLFACIVYFLFRSRTHFYFQTSGGIGNA
;
A
#
# COMPACT_ATOMS: atom_id res chain seq x y z
N MET A 1 16.40 20.15 -8.20
CA MET A 1 14.93 19.99 -8.04
C MET A 1 14.63 19.60 -6.60
N LYS A 2 13.80 20.37 -5.87
CA LYS A 2 13.46 20.07 -4.47
C LYS A 2 12.47 18.91 -4.40
N ARG A 3 12.87 17.78 -3.82
CA ARG A 3 11.97 16.67 -3.53
C ARG A 3 10.87 17.14 -2.56
N PRO A 4 9.58 16.94 -2.85
CA PRO A 4 8.53 17.22 -1.89
C PRO A 4 8.65 16.26 -0.69
N LEU A 5 8.83 16.81 0.51
CA LEU A 5 8.95 16.06 1.77
C LEU A 5 7.84 15.03 1.95
N PHE A 6 6.60 15.36 1.54
CA PHE A 6 5.45 14.47 1.59
C PHE A 6 5.66 13.14 0.85
N VAL A 7 6.27 13.16 -0.34
CA VAL A 7 6.51 11.92 -1.12
C VAL A 7 7.56 11.04 -0.45
N THR A 8 8.59 11.65 0.11
CA THR A 8 9.63 10.92 0.86
C THR A 8 9.06 10.30 2.12
N VAL A 9 8.26 11.04 2.90
CA VAL A 9 7.62 10.54 4.12
C VAL A 9 6.64 9.41 3.79
N LEU A 10 5.81 9.57 2.74
CA LEU A 10 4.86 8.56 2.34
C LEU A 10 5.55 7.27 1.85
N ALA A 11 6.60 7.39 1.05
CA ALA A 11 7.34 6.22 0.57
C ALA A 11 8.02 5.47 1.74
N TRP A 12 8.61 6.19 2.68
CA TRP A 12 9.17 5.58 3.89
C TRP A 12 8.10 4.97 4.78
N PHE A 13 6.94 5.62 4.91
CA PHE A 13 5.80 5.10 5.65
C PHE A 13 5.30 3.79 5.04
N LEU A 14 5.16 3.71 3.71
CA LEU A 14 4.78 2.47 3.02
C LEU A 14 5.77 1.34 3.25
N ILE A 15 7.08 1.64 3.16
CA ILE A 15 8.13 0.65 3.41
C ILE A 15 8.10 0.18 4.87
N ALA A 16 8.07 1.13 5.83
CA ALA A 16 8.06 0.81 7.25
C ALA A 16 6.79 0.04 7.65
N ALA A 17 5.62 0.44 7.16
CA ALA A 17 4.36 -0.25 7.41
C ALA A 17 4.36 -1.67 6.83
N SER A 18 4.94 -1.86 5.64
CA SER A 18 5.05 -3.20 5.01
C SER A 18 5.99 -4.11 5.80
N VAL A 19 7.14 -3.58 6.24
CA VAL A 19 8.08 -4.32 7.10
C VAL A 19 7.42 -4.68 8.43
N LEU A 20 6.73 -3.72 9.06
CA LEU A 20 6.05 -3.94 10.33
C LEU A 20 4.92 -4.96 10.19
N SER A 21 4.16 -4.92 9.09
CA SER A 21 3.10 -5.90 8.80
C SER A 21 3.67 -7.29 8.58
N THR A 22 4.81 -7.41 7.88
CA THR A 22 5.50 -8.70 7.68
C THR A 22 6.01 -9.25 9.02
N LEU A 23 6.60 -8.40 9.86
CA LEU A 23 7.07 -8.77 11.20
C LEU A 23 5.93 -9.17 12.13
N ALA A 24 4.83 -8.41 12.12
CA ALA A 24 3.61 -8.75 12.84
C ALA A 24 3.11 -10.11 12.39
N MET A 25 2.95 -10.33 11.09
CA MET A 25 2.50 -11.61 10.54
C MET A 25 3.42 -12.80 10.94
N LEU A 26 4.74 -12.59 10.99
CA LEU A 26 5.71 -13.58 11.50
C LEU A 26 5.55 -13.85 13.01
N ALA A 27 5.38 -12.80 13.82
CA ALA A 27 5.19 -12.91 15.26
C ALA A 27 3.84 -13.56 15.61
N THR A 28 2.81 -13.25 14.85
CA THR A 28 1.44 -13.71 15.08
C THR A 28 1.19 -15.14 14.59
N ARG A 29 2.09 -15.73 13.78
CA ARG A 29 2.00 -17.14 13.37
C ARG A 29 1.86 -18.12 14.54
N HIS A 30 2.47 -17.80 15.68
CA HIS A 30 2.45 -18.63 16.89
C HIS A 30 1.30 -18.30 17.85
N ASN A 31 0.50 -17.27 17.55
CA ASN A 31 -0.57 -16.83 18.44
C ASN A 31 -1.89 -17.58 18.11
N PRO A 32 -2.43 -18.42 19.00
CA PRO A 32 -3.60 -19.24 18.73
C PRO A 32 -4.86 -18.41 18.44
N GLU A 33 -5.03 -17.25 19.07
CA GLU A 33 -6.21 -16.38 18.84
C GLU A 33 -6.30 -15.88 17.39
N MET A 34 -5.16 -15.57 16.77
CA MET A 34 -5.15 -15.13 15.38
C MET A 34 -5.33 -16.28 14.39
N GLN A 35 -4.94 -17.51 14.76
CA GLN A 35 -5.28 -18.68 13.95
C GLN A 35 -6.79 -18.96 13.97
N GLU A 36 -7.47 -18.70 15.09
CA GLU A 36 -8.94 -18.77 15.20
C GLU A 36 -9.60 -17.79 14.22
N ILE A 37 -9.16 -16.53 14.21
CA ILE A 37 -9.67 -15.50 13.29
C ILE A 37 -9.40 -15.89 11.83
N ILE A 38 -8.20 -16.38 11.52
CA ILE A 38 -7.82 -16.81 10.17
C ILE A 38 -8.64 -18.05 9.72
N ARG A 39 -9.06 -18.93 10.63
CA ARG A 39 -9.94 -20.07 10.30
C ARG A 39 -11.35 -19.66 9.91
N HIS A 40 -11.81 -18.50 10.39
CA HIS A 40 -13.11 -17.94 10.00
C HIS A 40 -13.07 -17.19 8.66
N ILE A 41 -11.89 -17.00 8.07
CA ILE A 41 -11.75 -16.41 6.74
C ILE A 41 -12.27 -17.42 5.70
N PRO A 42 -13.17 -17.02 4.79
CA PRO A 42 -13.78 -17.92 3.79
C PRO A 42 -12.79 -18.45 2.74
N PHE A 43 -11.52 -18.06 2.81
CA PHE A 43 -10.47 -18.45 1.88
C PHE A 43 -9.47 -19.42 2.51
N PRO A 44 -8.88 -20.32 1.70
CA PRO A 44 -7.76 -21.15 2.13
C PRO A 44 -6.61 -20.30 2.68
N ILE A 45 -6.05 -20.71 3.82
CA ILE A 45 -4.97 -20.00 4.53
C ILE A 45 -3.77 -19.70 3.62
N GLY A 46 -3.47 -20.59 2.67
CA GLY A 46 -2.40 -20.39 1.68
C GLY A 46 -2.65 -19.23 0.71
N ILE A 47 -3.92 -19.01 0.31
CA ILE A 47 -4.29 -17.90 -0.59
C ILE A 47 -4.24 -16.58 0.17
N TYR A 48 -4.74 -16.55 1.40
CA TYR A 48 -4.70 -15.36 2.25
C TYR A 48 -3.26 -14.90 2.54
N THR A 49 -2.38 -15.84 2.91
CA THR A 49 -0.99 -15.53 3.22
C THR A 49 -0.17 -15.10 1.99
N SER A 50 -0.39 -15.73 0.83
CA SER A 50 0.28 -15.33 -0.42
C SER A 50 -0.19 -13.96 -0.92
N ALA A 51 -1.48 -13.63 -0.75
CA ALA A 51 -2.00 -12.30 -1.04
C ALA A 51 -1.34 -11.23 -0.14
N ALA A 52 -1.24 -11.46 1.16
CA ALA A 52 -0.60 -10.52 2.10
C ALA A 52 0.90 -10.31 1.81
N TYR A 53 1.61 -11.38 1.45
CA TYR A 53 3.02 -11.29 1.04
C TYR A 53 3.20 -10.49 -0.26
N SER A 54 2.36 -10.76 -1.26
CA SER A 54 2.43 -10.05 -2.54
C SER A 54 2.14 -8.56 -2.35
N GLU A 55 1.12 -8.20 -1.56
CA GLU A 55 0.81 -6.82 -1.19
C GLU A 55 2.02 -6.10 -0.56
N SER A 56 2.69 -6.75 0.41
CA SER A 56 3.85 -6.19 1.09
C SER A 56 5.00 -5.91 0.11
N VAL A 57 5.29 -6.84 -0.80
CA VAL A 57 6.32 -6.67 -1.84
C VAL A 57 5.97 -5.51 -2.77
N LEU A 58 4.71 -5.39 -3.17
CA LEU A 58 4.25 -4.36 -4.09
C LEU A 58 4.26 -2.97 -3.45
N ASN A 59 3.95 -2.86 -2.16
CA ASN A 59 4.08 -1.60 -1.42
C ASN A 59 5.54 -1.14 -1.32
N ILE A 60 6.48 -2.07 -1.15
CA ILE A 60 7.92 -1.77 -1.18
C ILE A 60 8.35 -1.28 -2.57
N ILE A 61 7.90 -1.96 -3.63
CA ILE A 61 8.19 -1.57 -5.03
C ILE A 61 7.58 -0.18 -5.33
N ALA A 62 6.34 0.06 -4.91
CA ALA A 62 5.66 1.33 -5.08
C ALA A 62 6.39 2.47 -4.34
N GLY A 63 6.78 2.24 -3.08
CA GLY A 63 7.57 3.18 -2.29
C GLY A 63 8.93 3.49 -2.94
N ALA A 64 9.66 2.47 -3.39
CA ALA A 64 10.93 2.65 -4.09
C ALA A 64 10.76 3.40 -5.43
N ALA A 65 9.71 3.13 -6.19
CA ALA A 65 9.40 3.82 -7.43
C ALA A 65 9.00 5.30 -7.19
N MET A 66 8.26 5.58 -6.12
CA MET A 66 7.93 6.94 -5.70
C MET A 66 9.17 7.73 -5.27
N LEU A 67 10.11 7.09 -4.56
CA LEU A 67 11.42 7.69 -4.27
C LEU A 67 12.16 8.02 -5.57
N ARG A 68 12.13 7.14 -6.57
CA ARG A 68 12.77 7.39 -7.88
C ARG A 68 12.02 8.36 -8.81
N ALA A 69 11.04 9.12 -8.31
CA ALA A 69 10.25 10.06 -9.13
C ALA A 69 9.54 9.41 -10.32
N LYS A 70 9.27 8.09 -10.29
CA LYS A 70 8.62 7.40 -11.41
C LYS A 70 7.10 7.50 -11.30
N ASN A 71 6.46 8.05 -12.32
CA ASN A 71 5.00 8.28 -12.37
C ASN A 71 4.20 6.99 -12.19
N TRP A 72 4.75 5.87 -12.62
CA TRP A 72 4.15 4.54 -12.49
C TRP A 72 4.00 4.07 -11.04
N GLY A 73 4.85 4.54 -10.11
CA GLY A 73 4.74 4.16 -8.69
C GLY A 73 3.42 4.59 -8.05
N ARG A 74 2.82 5.68 -8.54
CA ARG A 74 1.51 6.17 -8.09
C ARG A 74 0.38 5.25 -8.52
N TRP A 75 0.37 4.89 -9.80
CA TRP A 75 -0.64 4.00 -10.37
C TRP A 75 -0.58 2.62 -9.72
N LEU A 76 0.63 2.12 -9.46
CA LEU A 76 0.84 0.85 -8.77
C LEU A 76 0.22 0.86 -7.37
N TYR A 77 0.42 1.94 -6.60
CA TYR A 77 -0.21 2.11 -5.28
C TYR A 77 -1.74 2.22 -5.36
N VAL A 78 -2.27 2.98 -6.32
CA VAL A 78 -3.73 3.15 -6.48
C VAL A 78 -4.40 1.84 -6.86
N ILE A 79 -3.87 1.14 -7.87
CA ILE A 79 -4.43 -0.11 -8.37
C ILE A 79 -4.42 -1.18 -7.27
N TYR A 80 -3.28 -1.36 -6.60
CA TYR A 80 -3.17 -2.38 -5.55
C TYR A 80 -3.93 -2.02 -4.28
N GLY A 81 -3.91 -0.76 -3.84
CA GLY A 81 -4.70 -0.34 -2.68
C GLY A 81 -6.20 -0.49 -2.93
N THR A 82 -6.68 -0.21 -4.14
CA THR A 82 -8.08 -0.43 -4.52
C THR A 82 -8.41 -1.93 -4.54
N ALA A 83 -7.54 -2.77 -5.12
CA ALA A 83 -7.72 -4.22 -5.11
C ALA A 83 -7.73 -4.79 -3.69
N GLY A 84 -6.85 -4.31 -2.81
CA GLY A 84 -6.80 -4.70 -1.40
C GLY A 84 -8.05 -4.29 -0.61
N ILE A 85 -8.61 -3.10 -0.88
CA ILE A 85 -9.89 -2.68 -0.31
C ILE A 85 -11.02 -3.60 -0.77
N VAL A 86 -11.13 -3.89 -2.07
CA VAL A 86 -12.18 -4.79 -2.61
C VAL A 86 -12.04 -6.19 -2.02
N PHE A 87 -10.81 -6.70 -1.90
CA PHE A 87 -10.54 -7.99 -1.30
C PHE A 87 -10.94 -8.02 0.18
N ASN A 88 -10.56 -7.01 0.97
CA ASN A 88 -10.96 -6.91 2.36
C ASN A 88 -12.48 -6.74 2.52
N LEU A 89 -13.14 -6.04 1.60
CA LEU A 89 -14.61 -5.91 1.61
C LEU A 89 -15.32 -7.26 1.38
N ALA A 90 -14.71 -8.14 0.57
CA ALA A 90 -15.23 -9.48 0.30
C ALA A 90 -14.92 -10.48 1.44
N VAL A 91 -13.83 -10.25 2.17
CA VAL A 91 -13.34 -11.17 3.21
C VAL A 91 -13.82 -10.80 4.62
N SER A 92 -13.94 -9.52 4.93
CA SER A 92 -14.13 -9.05 6.31
C SER A 92 -15.62 -8.79 6.63
N PRO A 93 -16.15 -9.35 7.73
CA PRO A 93 -17.49 -9.02 8.22
C PRO A 93 -17.56 -7.62 8.88
N ASP A 94 -16.43 -7.06 9.32
CA ASP A 94 -16.36 -5.77 10.02
C ASP A 94 -16.17 -4.58 9.07
N GLN A 95 -17.27 -4.18 8.43
CA GLN A 95 -17.35 -3.06 7.51
C GLN A 95 -16.96 -1.67 8.07
N PRO A 96 -17.18 -1.30 9.36
CA PRO A 96 -16.90 0.07 9.82
C PRO A 96 -15.40 0.38 9.89
N MET A 97 -14.55 -0.61 10.21
CA MET A 97 -13.10 -0.41 10.26
C MET A 97 -12.51 -0.23 8.86
N LEU A 98 -13.08 -0.92 7.87
CA LEU A 98 -12.73 -0.74 6.45
C LEU A 98 -13.03 0.66 5.95
N LEU A 99 -14.17 1.23 6.33
CA LEU A 99 -14.54 2.59 5.93
C LEU A 99 -13.48 3.61 6.35
N TYR A 100 -12.94 3.47 7.57
CA TYR A 100 -11.87 4.33 8.06
C TYR A 100 -10.59 4.21 7.22
N GLY A 101 -10.21 2.98 6.87
CA GLY A 101 -9.06 2.70 5.99
C GLY A 101 -9.24 3.27 4.57
N VAL A 102 -10.45 3.16 4.01
CA VAL A 102 -10.79 3.70 2.69
C VAL A 102 -10.69 5.22 2.66
N VAL A 103 -11.19 5.91 3.69
CA VAL A 103 -11.10 7.38 3.79
C VAL A 103 -9.64 7.82 3.90
N LEU A 104 -8.84 7.13 4.71
CA LEU A 104 -7.40 7.39 4.83
C LEU A 104 -6.69 7.19 3.48
N PHE A 105 -6.98 6.09 2.79
CA PHE A 105 -6.43 5.79 1.47
C PHE A 105 -6.81 6.87 0.45
N ALA A 106 -8.08 7.28 0.41
CA ALA A 106 -8.56 8.34 -0.48
C ALA A 106 -7.86 9.69 -0.20
N CYS A 107 -7.69 10.05 1.08
CA CYS A 107 -6.90 11.22 1.47
C CYS A 107 -5.46 11.13 0.98
N ILE A 108 -4.79 9.99 1.18
CA ILE A 108 -3.42 9.77 0.73
C ILE A 108 -3.32 9.89 -0.79
N VAL A 109 -4.21 9.25 -1.55
CA VAL A 109 -4.25 9.34 -3.02
C VAL A 109 -4.49 10.77 -3.45
N TYR A 110 -5.42 11.48 -2.83
CA TYR A 110 -5.68 12.88 -3.14
C TYR A 110 -4.43 13.76 -2.93
N PHE A 111 -3.73 13.62 -1.80
CA PHE A 111 -2.46 14.33 -1.56
C PHE A 111 -1.34 13.88 -2.50
N LEU A 112 -1.31 12.60 -2.89
CA LEU A 112 -0.34 12.05 -3.83
C LEU A 112 -0.52 12.65 -5.24
N PHE A 113 -1.76 12.90 -5.67
CA PHE A 113 -2.06 13.52 -6.97
C PHE A 113 -2.10 15.06 -6.94
N ARG A 114 -2.11 15.68 -5.75
CA ARG A 114 -2.16 17.15 -5.61
C ARG A 114 -0.89 17.85 -6.14
N SER A 115 -1.11 18.98 -6.83
CA SER A 115 -0.22 19.68 -7.79
C SER A 115 1.29 19.77 -7.51
N ARG A 116 1.75 19.92 -6.26
CA ARG A 116 3.19 20.03 -5.96
C ARG A 116 3.99 18.78 -6.27
N THR A 117 3.34 17.63 -6.23
CA THR A 117 3.98 16.36 -6.56
C THR A 117 3.94 16.12 -8.08
N HIS A 118 2.89 16.53 -8.78
CA HIS A 118 2.77 16.41 -10.25
C HIS A 118 3.97 17.02 -10.99
N PHE A 119 4.51 18.16 -10.52
CA PHE A 119 5.69 18.79 -11.11
C PHE A 119 6.97 17.94 -10.96
N TYR A 120 7.17 17.26 -9.83
CA TYR A 120 8.32 16.37 -9.61
C TYR A 120 8.32 15.16 -10.56
N PHE A 121 7.13 14.63 -10.84
CA PHE A 121 6.89 13.48 -11.71
C PHE A 121 6.85 13.88 -13.20
N GLN A 122 6.46 15.12 -13.53
CA GLN A 122 6.55 15.66 -14.89
C GLN A 122 7.99 16.02 -15.30
N THR A 123 8.80 16.61 -14.44
CA THR A 123 10.18 17.00 -14.81
C THR A 123 11.14 15.79 -14.87
N SER A 124 10.87 14.70 -14.14
CA SER A 124 11.70 13.49 -14.22
C SER A 124 11.22 12.47 -15.26
N GLY A 125 10.01 12.64 -15.80
CA GLY A 125 9.43 11.81 -16.85
C GLY A 125 9.22 12.53 -18.19
N GLY A 126 9.49 13.84 -18.25
CA GLY A 126 9.33 14.67 -19.44
C GLY A 126 10.61 15.43 -19.75
N ILE A 127 11.18 15.13 -20.92
CA ILE A 127 12.30 15.82 -21.59
C ILE A 127 13.69 15.51 -21.01
N GLY A 128 14.16 14.29 -21.27
CA GLY A 128 15.58 13.97 -21.41
C GLY A 128 15.99 13.61 -22.85
N ASN A 129 15.09 13.79 -23.82
CA ASN A 129 15.31 13.59 -25.25
C ASN A 129 14.61 14.72 -26.03
N ALA A 130 15.26 15.88 -26.12
CA ALA A 130 15.11 16.87 -27.20
C ALA A 130 16.19 17.94 -27.01
#